data_AF-A0A1X0N2E4-F1
#
_entry.id   AF-A0A1X0N2E4-F1
#
_cell.length_a   1.000
_cell.length_b   1.000
_cell.length_c   1.000
_cell.angle_alpha   90.00
_cell.angle_beta   90.00
_cell.angle_gamma   90.00
#
_symmetry.space_group_name_H-M   'P 1'
#
loop_
_entity.id
_entity.type
_entity.pdbx_description
1 polymer ?
#
loop_
_entity_poly.entity_id
_entity_poly.type
_entity_poly.pdbx_seq_one_letter_code
_entity_poly.pdbx_strand_id
1 'polypeptide(L)' 'MDLPEKMKAIRAQEGLTQSEFCEVVGISISSWKKYEAGITEMGLQPFLKVANHERFRKYALWLTTGEVAPESGQVRPG' A
#
# COMPACT_ATOMS: atom_id res chain seq x y z
N MET A 1 -7.40 -4.58 -10.35
CA MET A 1 -6.91 -3.41 -9.60
C MET A 1 -5.48 -3.16 -9.99
N ASP A 2 -5.18 -1.94 -10.39
CA ASP A 2 -3.80 -1.49 -10.58
C ASP A 2 -3.12 -1.18 -9.24
N LEU A 3 -1.80 -0.90 -9.27
CA LEU A 3 -1.05 -0.63 -8.05
C LEU A 3 -1.55 0.62 -7.28
N PRO A 4 -1.86 1.77 -7.94
CA PRO A 4 -2.50 2.92 -7.29
C PRO A 4 -3.78 2.57 -6.53
N GLU A 5 -4.70 1.83 -7.15
CA GLU A 5 -5.95 1.39 -6.53
C GLU A 5 -5.68 0.49 -5.33
N LYS A 6 -4.71 -0.42 -5.43
CA LYS A 6 -4.34 -1.29 -4.30
C LYS A 6 -3.79 -0.49 -3.11
N MET A 7 -2.93 0.48 -3.36
CA MET A 7 -2.36 1.35 -2.32
C MET A 7 -3.44 2.19 -1.63
N LYS A 8 -4.37 2.74 -2.42
CA LYS A 8 -5.53 3.47 -1.90
C LYS A 8 -6.42 2.59 -1.02
N ALA A 9 -6.66 1.34 -1.43
CA ALA A 9 -7.47 0.40 -0.67
C ALA A 9 -6.82 0.05 0.69
N ILE A 10 -5.51 -0.20 0.73
CA ILE A 10 -4.78 -0.42 2.00
C ILE A 10 -4.93 0.79 2.91
N ARG A 11 -4.67 2.00 2.39
CA ARG A 11 -4.77 3.23 3.18
C ARG A 11 -6.17 3.44 3.75
N ALA A 12 -7.21 3.23 2.91
CA ALA A 12 -8.60 3.39 3.30
C ALA A 12 -9.02 2.35 4.36
N GLN A 13 -8.63 1.09 4.19
CA GLN A 13 -8.91 0.02 5.16
C GLN A 13 -8.26 0.27 6.52
N GLU A 14 -7.12 0.94 6.53
CA GLU A 14 -6.37 1.29 7.74
C GLU A 14 -6.87 2.59 8.38
N GLY A 15 -7.88 3.24 7.78
CA GLY A 15 -8.48 4.47 8.29
C GLY A 15 -7.54 5.68 8.24
N LEU A 16 -6.51 5.64 7.39
CA LEU A 16 -5.47 6.67 7.35
C LEU A 16 -5.78 7.72 6.27
N THR A 17 -5.53 8.99 6.60
CA THR A 17 -5.36 10.05 5.61
C THR A 17 -4.08 9.82 4.80
N GLN A 18 -3.92 10.53 3.68
CA GLN A 18 -2.68 10.44 2.90
C GLN A 18 -1.46 10.89 3.71
N SER A 19 -1.61 11.93 4.54
CA SER A 19 -0.52 12.45 5.38
C SER A 19 -0.11 11.45 6.45
N GLU A 20 -1.06 10.88 7.18
CA GLU A 20 -0.75 9.86 8.21
C GLU A 20 -0.12 8.61 7.59
N PHE A 21 -0.63 8.17 6.43
CA PHE A 21 -0.02 7.06 5.72
C PHE A 21 1.44 7.35 5.36
N CYS A 22 1.71 8.54 4.81
CA CYS A 22 3.05 8.99 4.43
C CYS A 22 4.01 9.05 5.62
N GLU A 23 3.54 9.52 6.78
CA GLU A 23 4.31 9.53 8.03
C GLU A 23 4.68 8.12 8.47
N VAL A 24 3.72 7.19 8.42
CA VAL A 24 3.93 5.78 8.80
C VAL A 24 4.95 5.08 7.90
N VAL A 25 4.87 5.25 6.58
CA VAL A 25 5.79 4.57 5.64
C VAL A 25 7.06 5.36 5.31
N GLY A 26 7.18 6.60 5.78
CA GLY A 26 8.30 7.48 5.48
C GLY A 26 8.42 7.82 3.99
N ILE A 27 7.31 8.18 3.35
CA ILE A 27 7.25 8.67 1.95
C ILE A 27 6.73 10.11 1.98
N SER A 28 7.24 10.98 1.09
CA SER A 28 6.71 12.34 1.02
C SER A 28 5.28 12.38 0.49
N ILE A 29 4.45 13.25 1.08
CA ILE A 29 3.05 13.46 0.64
C ILE A 29 2.95 13.88 -0.83
N SER A 30 3.94 14.63 -1.33
CA SER A 30 3.99 15.07 -2.73
C SER A 30 4.17 13.91 -3.71
N SER A 31 5.03 12.94 -3.39
CA SER A 31 5.23 11.74 -4.20
C SER A 31 4.05 10.79 -4.06
N TRP A 32 3.54 10.59 -2.83
CA TRP A 32 2.42 9.71 -2.58
C TRP A 32 1.16 10.11 -3.34
N LYS A 33 0.82 11.41 -3.38
CA LYS A 33 -0.31 11.93 -4.17
C LYS A 33 -0.23 11.54 -5.65
N LYS A 34 0.98 11.55 -6.24
CA LYS A 34 1.18 11.15 -7.64
C LYS A 34 1.05 9.65 -7.82
N TYR A 35 1.58 8.86 -6.88
CA TYR A 35 1.47 7.40 -6.92
C TYR A 35 0.04 6.92 -6.76
N GLU A 36 -0.68 7.42 -5.76
CA GLU A 36 -2.06 7.02 -5.47
C GLU A 36 -3.05 7.49 -6.54
N ALA A 37 -2.72 8.57 -7.26
CA ALA A 37 -3.49 9.05 -8.42
C ALA A 37 -3.08 8.39 -9.75
N GLY A 38 -2.07 7.52 -9.76
CA GLY A 38 -1.56 6.90 -10.99
C GLY A 38 -0.85 7.85 -11.96
N ILE A 39 -0.51 9.08 -11.52
CA ILE A 39 0.19 10.09 -12.34
C ILE A 39 1.66 9.71 -12.54
N THR A 40 2.25 9.02 -11.57
CA THR A 40 3.65 8.57 -11.63
C THR A 40 3.69 7.12 -11.21
N GLU A 41 4.45 6.32 -11.95
CA GLU A 41 4.67 4.93 -11.60
C GLU A 41 5.48 4.82 -10.31
N MET A 42 5.03 3.97 -9.40
CA MET A 42 5.71 3.75 -8.13
C MET A 42 6.92 2.84 -8.35
N GLY A 43 8.12 3.32 -8.00
CA GLY A 43 9.32 2.50 -8.03
C GLY A 43 9.37 1.44 -6.92
N LEU A 44 10.37 0.54 -7.00
CA LEU A 44 10.51 -0.57 -6.06
C LEU A 44 10.71 -0.13 -4.59
N GLN A 45 11.48 0.93 -4.34
CA GLN A 45 11.77 1.39 -2.98
C GLN A 45 10.52 1.84 -2.19
N PRO A 46 9.68 2.76 -2.70
CA PRO A 46 8.43 3.11 -2.04
C PRO A 46 7.46 1.92 -1.93
N PHE A 47 7.45 1.01 -2.91
CA PHE A 47 6.67 -0.23 -2.81
C PHE A 47 7.10 -1.09 -1.62
N LEU A 48 8.41 -1.36 -1.48
CA LEU A 48 8.94 -2.17 -0.38
C LEU A 48 8.71 -1.52 0.99
N LYS A 49 8.75 -0.19 1.07
CA LYS A 49 8.38 0.54 2.31
C LYS A 49 6.95 0.22 2.76
N VAL A 50 6.00 0.06 1.83
CA VAL A 50 4.64 -0.34 2.16
C VAL A 50 4.58 -1.84 2.44
N ALA A 51 5.05 -2.67 1.51
CA ALA A 51 4.89 -4.13 1.54
C ALA A 51 5.60 -4.79 2.75
N ASN A 52 6.70 -4.21 3.23
CA ASN A 52 7.45 -4.74 4.37
C ASN A 52 7.10 -4.07 5.71
N HIS A 53 6.24 -3.04 5.72
CA HIS A 53 5.86 -2.36 6.96
C HIS A 53 5.05 -3.30 7.85
N GLU A 54 5.35 -3.34 9.15
CA GLU A 54 4.72 -4.29 10.10
C GLU A 54 3.19 -4.23 10.08
N ARG A 55 2.63 -3.03 9.89
CA ARG A 55 1.18 -2.79 9.79
C ARG A 55 0.57 -3.29 8.47
N PHE A 56 1.31 -3.25 7.37
CA PHE A 56 0.79 -3.46 6.01
C PHE A 56 1.27 -4.77 5.37
N ARG A 57 2.26 -5.46 5.95
CA ARG A 57 2.81 -6.74 5.43
C ARG A 57 1.77 -7.85 5.27
N LYS A 58 0.63 -7.76 5.96
CA LYS A 58 -0.53 -8.64 5.79
C LYS A 58 -1.17 -8.52 4.40
N TYR A 59 -0.87 -7.48 3.64
CA TYR A 59 -1.35 -7.27 2.27
C TYR A 59 -0.31 -7.64 1.20
N ALA A 60 0.87 -8.14 1.57
CA ALA A 60 2.01 -8.29 0.65
C ALA A 60 1.73 -9.25 -0.52
N LEU A 61 1.15 -10.43 -0.24
CA LEU A 61 0.76 -11.39 -1.26
C LEU A 61 -0.28 -10.78 -2.21
N TRP A 62 -1.28 -10.11 -1.65
CA TRP A 62 -2.31 -9.46 -2.43
C TRP A 62 -1.78 -8.30 -3.28
N LEU A 63 -0.80 -7.54 -2.78
CA LEU A 63 -0.14 -6.47 -3.53
C LEU A 63 0.56 -7.02 -4.78
N THR A 64 1.28 -8.14 -4.66
CA THR A 64 2.12 -8.69 -5.74
C THR A 64 1.37 -9.63 -6.68
N THR A 65 0.58 -10.57 -6.16
CA THR A 65 -0.08 -11.62 -6.97
C THR A 65 -1.58 -11.40 -7.13
N GLY A 66 -2.19 -10.60 -6.24
CA GLY A 66 -3.65 -10.46 -6.15
C GLY A 66 -4.34 -11.59 -5.38
N GLU A 67 -3.59 -12.57 -4.90
CA GLU A 67 -4.10 -13.68 -4.11
C GLU A 67 -4.13 -13.35 -2.61
N VAL A 68 -4.79 -14.20 -1.82
CA VAL A 68 -4.82 -14.12 -0.36
C VAL A 68 -4.53 -15.51 0.22
N ALA A 69 -3.93 -15.55 1.41
CA ALA A 69 -3.69 -16.77 2.17
C ALA A 69 -3.99 -16.47 3.66
N PRO A 70 -5.28 -16.40 4.05
CA PRO A 70 -5.68 -15.97 5.39
C PRO A 70 -5.07 -16.81 6.51
N GLU A 71 -4.83 -18.10 6.28
CA GLU A 71 -4.16 -19.03 7.18
C GLU A 71 -2.70 -18.63 7.48
N SER A 72 -2.07 -17.89 6.57
CA SER A 72 -0.73 -17.31 6.72
C SER A 72 -0.77 -15.82 7.08
N GLY A 73 -1.94 -15.29 7.45
CA GLY A 73 -2.13 -13.88 7.76
C GLY A 73 -2.05 -12.94 6.55
N GLN A 74 -2.09 -13.47 5.33
CA GLN A 74 -2.11 -12.69 4.10
C GLN A 74 -3.54 -12.46 3.63
N VAL A 75 -3.99 -11.22 3.65
CA VAL A 75 -5.36 -10.81 3.40
C VAL A 75 -5.42 -9.71 2.34
N ARG A 76 -6.62 -9.43 1.85
CA ARG A 76 -6.91 -8.23 1.04
C ARG A 76 -7.57 -7.16 1.92
N PRO A 77 -7.43 -5.87 1.59
CA PRO A 77 -8.33 -4.84 2.13
C PRO A 77 -9.79 -5.23 1.86
N GLY A 78 -10.65 -5.05 2.87
CA GLY A 78 -12.06 -5.40 2.83
C GLY A 78 -12.91 -4.36 2.12
#